data_AF-A0A0F4QKJ6-F1
#
_entry.id   AF-A0A0F4QKJ6-F1
#
_cell.length_a   1.000
_cell.length_b   1.000
_cell.length_c   1.000
_cell.angle_alpha   90.00
_cell.angle_beta   90.00
_cell.angle_gamma   90.00
#
_symmetry.space_group_name_H-M   'P 1'
#
loop_
_entity.id
_entity.type
_entity.pdbx_description
1 polymer ?
#
loop_
_entity_poly.entity_id
_entity_poly.type
_entity_poly.pdbx_seq_one_letter_code
_entity_poly.pdbx_strand_id
1 'polypeptide(L)'
;MQETQSELFQPDDDLLTLLDNIDTLDTDPRLWPKTLHDLMRVMEAQIKTRHPKLSSNAYEIARTNVIAVAHYLGGRQLYLPRDDRLQKAFRDYKIYHHQFTGNNHKELAEEHGLTSVQIYNIVANQHKLHTARIQPSLFN
;
A
#
# COMPACT_ATOMS: atom_id res chain seq x y z
N MET A 1 -5.33 -20.64 6.51
CA MET A 1 -3.90 -20.69 6.18
C MET A 1 -3.60 -19.44 5.37
N GLN A 2 -3.18 -18.37 6.05
CA GLN A 2 -2.72 -17.15 5.39
C GLN A 2 -1.30 -17.46 4.92
N GLU A 3 -1.11 -17.85 3.67
CA GLU A 3 0.19 -17.59 3.03
C GLU A 3 0.38 -16.08 3.12
N THR A 4 1.33 -15.68 3.96
CA THR A 4 1.46 -14.30 4.40
C THR A 4 1.83 -13.48 3.18
N GLN A 5 1.03 -12.49 2.80
CA GLN A 5 1.32 -11.55 1.71
C GLN A 5 2.73 -10.90 1.82
N SER A 6 3.35 -11.00 3.00
CA SER A 6 4.75 -10.68 3.29
C SER A 6 5.80 -11.53 2.56
N GLU A 7 5.48 -12.74 2.11
CA GLU A 7 6.38 -13.58 1.31
C GLU A 7 6.40 -13.14 -0.16
N LEU A 8 5.31 -12.55 -0.65
CA LEU A 8 5.16 -12.09 -2.04
C LEU A 8 6.08 -10.91 -2.42
N PHE A 9 6.55 -10.16 -1.43
CA PHE A 9 7.40 -8.98 -1.63
C PHE A 9 8.78 -9.13 -0.99
N GLN A 10 9.22 -10.37 -0.76
CA GLN A 10 10.64 -10.62 -0.48
C GLN A 10 11.45 -10.27 -1.73
N PRO A 11 12.59 -9.55 -1.59
CA PRO A 11 13.44 -9.26 -2.72
C PRO A 11 13.78 -10.54 -3.49
N ASP A 12 13.38 -10.57 -4.76
CA ASP A 12 13.78 -11.64 -5.69
C ASP A 12 15.18 -11.32 -6.25
N ASP A 13 15.79 -12.32 -6.90
CA ASP A 13 17.15 -12.20 -7.42
C ASP A 13 17.28 -11.05 -8.44
N ASP A 14 16.22 -10.76 -9.19
CA ASP A 14 16.17 -9.68 -10.17
C ASP A 14 16.22 -8.31 -9.48
N LEU A 15 15.41 -8.10 -8.44
CA LEU A 15 15.42 -6.87 -7.64
C LEU A 15 16.76 -6.68 -6.94
N LEU A 16 17.32 -7.75 -6.35
CA LEU A 16 18.62 -7.68 -5.67
C LEU A 16 19.73 -7.28 -6.66
N THR A 17 19.78 -7.92 -7.83
CA THR A 17 20.73 -7.58 -8.89
C THR A 17 20.58 -6.13 -9.34
N LEU A 18 19.36 -5.65 -9.49
CA LEU A 18 19.10 -4.25 -9.85
C LEU A 18 19.59 -3.28 -8.76
N LEU A 19 19.32 -3.59 -7.49
CA LEU A 19 19.72 -2.75 -6.36
C LEU A 19 21.24 -2.74 -6.16
N ASP A 20 21.93 -3.85 -6.38
CA ASP A 20 23.39 -3.93 -6.25
C ASP A 20 24.11 -3.10 -7.32
N ASN A 21 23.50 -2.93 -8.49
CA ASN A 21 24.07 -2.18 -9.62
C ASN A 21 23.53 -0.75 -9.73
N ILE A 22 22.67 -0.33 -8.82
CA ILE A 22 21.88 0.88 -8.95
C ILE A 22 22.72 2.16 -9.13
N ASP A 23 23.87 2.26 -8.46
CA ASP A 23 24.74 3.44 -8.53
C ASP A 23 25.47 3.55 -9.87
N THR A 24 25.56 2.44 -10.61
CA THR A 24 26.07 2.44 -11.99
C THR A 24 24.99 2.82 -13.00
N LEU A 25 23.72 2.48 -12.70
CA LEU A 25 22.58 2.66 -13.62
C LEU A 25 21.94 4.04 -13.47
N ASP A 26 21.75 4.50 -12.24
CA ASP A 26 21.16 5.80 -11.92
C ASP A 26 22.27 6.79 -11.56
N THR A 27 22.85 7.34 -12.62
CA THR A 27 23.94 8.32 -12.58
C THR A 27 23.46 9.76 -12.42
N ASP A 28 22.19 10.04 -12.75
CA ASP A 28 21.55 11.33 -12.54
C ASP A 28 20.05 11.19 -12.23
N PRO A 29 19.67 11.26 -10.94
CA PRO A 29 18.29 11.16 -10.48
C PRO A 29 17.33 12.23 -11.02
N ARG A 30 17.85 13.29 -11.64
CA ARG A 30 17.04 14.33 -12.30
C ARG A 30 16.49 13.86 -13.65
N LEU A 31 17.07 12.83 -14.23
CA LEU A 31 16.62 12.24 -15.49
C LEU A 31 15.45 11.27 -15.32
N TRP A 32 15.05 11.01 -14.08
CA TRP A 32 13.96 10.11 -13.79
C TRP A 32 12.61 10.65 -14.26
N PRO A 33 11.67 9.76 -14.63
CA PRO A 33 10.28 10.15 -14.80
C PRO A 33 9.77 10.91 -13.58
N LYS A 34 9.15 12.06 -13.83
CA LYS A 34 8.73 13.01 -12.78
C LYS A 34 7.99 12.35 -11.62
N THR A 35 7.07 11.43 -11.91
CA THR A 35 6.29 10.73 -10.87
C THR A 35 7.17 9.91 -9.92
N LEU A 36 8.19 9.22 -10.43
CA LEU A 36 9.11 8.45 -9.59
C LEU A 36 10.00 9.38 -8.77
N HIS A 37 10.46 10.49 -9.37
CA HIS A 37 11.19 11.51 -8.65
C HIS A 37 10.36 12.09 -7.50
N ASP A 38 9.10 12.45 -7.76
CA ASP A 38 8.19 12.98 -6.74
C ASP A 38 7.94 11.95 -5.62
N LEU A 39 7.77 10.66 -5.95
CA LEU A 39 7.65 9.58 -4.97
C LEU A 39 8.90 9.46 -4.08
N MET A 40 10.10 9.51 -4.66
CA MET A 40 11.35 9.49 -3.91
C MET A 40 11.45 10.68 -2.97
N ARG A 41 11.11 11.89 -3.43
CA ARG A 41 11.18 13.11 -2.60
C ARG A 41 10.19 13.07 -1.44
N VAL A 42 8.97 12.60 -1.68
CA VAL A 42 7.97 12.43 -0.62
C VAL A 42 8.47 11.42 0.42
N MET A 43 9.00 10.28 -0.02
CA MET A 43 9.50 9.24 0.88
C MET A 43 10.72 9.71 1.68
N GLU A 44 11.69 10.37 1.03
CA GLU A 44 12.87 10.97 1.66
C GLU A 44 12.45 11.97 2.75
N ALA A 45 11.51 12.86 2.45
CA ALA A 45 11.01 13.85 3.40
C ALA A 45 10.32 13.18 4.61
N GLN A 46 9.56 12.11 4.38
CA GLN A 46 8.94 11.35 5.47
C GLN A 46 9.98 10.64 6.35
N ILE A 47 11.01 10.03 5.74
CA ILE A 47 12.10 9.38 6.49
C ILE A 47 12.84 10.41 7.37
N LYS A 48 13.21 11.57 6.81
CA LYS A 48 13.87 12.64 7.58
C LYS A 48 13.00 13.13 8.74
N THR A 49 11.69 13.26 8.51
CA THR A 49 10.74 13.76 9.52
C THR A 49 10.47 12.75 10.63
N ARG A 50 10.25 11.47 10.27
CA ARG A 50 9.82 10.42 11.21
C ARG A 50 10.98 9.63 11.81
N HIS A 51 12.11 9.57 11.12
CA HIS A 51 13.30 8.82 11.51
C HIS A 51 14.57 9.68 11.42
N PRO A 52 14.73 10.70 12.29
CA PRO A 52 15.86 11.63 12.20
C PRO A 52 17.24 10.96 12.18
N LYS A 53 17.39 9.81 12.86
CA LYS A 53 18.62 9.01 12.88
C LYS A 53 19.04 8.47 11.50
N LEU A 54 18.10 8.35 10.56
CA LEU A 54 18.33 7.86 9.20
C LEU A 54 18.49 9.00 8.18
N SER A 55 18.47 10.27 8.63
CA SER A 55 18.43 11.43 7.72
C SER A 55 19.61 11.51 6.76
N SER A 56 20.80 11.04 7.18
CA SER A 56 22.00 11.01 6.34
C SER A 56 21.84 10.11 5.12
N ASN A 57 21.10 9.00 5.27
CA ASN A 57 20.92 7.98 4.23
C ASN A 57 19.48 7.99 3.68
N ALA A 58 18.67 8.98 4.05
CA ALA A 58 17.24 9.02 3.73
C ALA A 58 16.96 9.01 2.22
N TYR A 59 17.84 9.61 1.44
CA TYR A 59 17.73 9.61 -0.02
C TYR A 59 17.95 8.20 -0.59
N GLU A 60 19.03 7.51 -0.19
CA GLU A 60 19.34 6.16 -0.62
C GLU A 60 18.21 5.19 -0.24
N ILE A 61 17.73 5.27 1.00
CA ILE A 61 16.60 4.46 1.49
C ILE A 61 15.34 4.76 0.67
N ALA A 62 15.03 6.02 0.39
CA ALA A 62 13.86 6.37 -0.43
C ALA A 62 13.98 5.80 -1.85
N ARG A 63 15.16 5.91 -2.45
CA ARG A 63 15.45 5.43 -3.80
C ARG A 63 15.31 3.92 -3.93
N THR A 64 15.92 3.14 -3.03
CA THR A 64 15.81 1.68 -3.06
C THR A 64 14.36 1.21 -2.89
N ASN A 65 13.59 1.86 -2.01
CA ASN A 65 12.18 1.55 -1.80
C ASN A 65 11.31 1.91 -3.01
N VAL A 66 11.54 3.05 -3.68
CA VAL A 66 10.78 3.41 -4.88
C VAL A 66 11.06 2.44 -6.03
N ILE A 67 12.29 1.93 -6.14
CA ILE A 67 12.62 0.89 -7.12
C ILE A 67 11.89 -0.41 -6.81
N ALA A 68 11.87 -0.84 -5.54
CA ALA A 68 11.09 -2.01 -5.15
C ALA A 68 9.60 -1.85 -5.48
N VAL A 69 9.02 -0.67 -5.22
CA VAL A 69 7.65 -0.36 -5.64
C VAL A 69 7.48 -0.45 -7.15
N ALA A 70 8.40 0.11 -7.92
CA ALA A 70 8.35 0.05 -9.39
C ALA A 70 8.51 -1.39 -9.92
N HIS A 71 9.34 -2.23 -9.29
CA HIS A 71 9.53 -3.63 -9.65
C HIS A 71 8.24 -4.44 -9.48
N TYR A 72 7.62 -4.37 -8.30
CA TYR A 72 6.44 -5.19 -8.01
C TYR A 72 5.13 -4.60 -8.56
N LEU A 73 4.99 -3.27 -8.51
CA LEU A 73 3.74 -2.57 -8.82
C LEU A 73 3.80 -1.77 -10.12
N GLY A 74 4.95 -1.73 -10.81
CA GLY A 74 5.08 -1.11 -12.12
C GLY A 74 4.31 -1.86 -13.22
N GLY A 75 4.26 -1.25 -14.41
CA GLY A 75 3.61 -1.82 -15.59
C GLY A 75 2.07 -1.82 -15.56
N ARG A 76 1.43 -1.42 -14.47
CA ARG A 76 -0.03 -1.36 -14.32
C ARG A 76 -0.52 0.03 -13.90
N GLN A 77 -1.79 0.32 -14.17
CA GLN A 77 -2.43 1.54 -13.68
C GLN A 77 -2.69 1.42 -12.18
N LEU A 78 -2.04 2.27 -11.38
CA LEU A 78 -2.20 2.32 -9.93
C LEU A 78 -2.99 3.57 -9.52
N TYR A 79 -4.09 3.37 -8.79
CA TYR A 79 -4.83 4.45 -8.16
C TYR A 79 -4.36 4.65 -6.71
N LEU A 80 -3.96 5.88 -6.37
CA LEU A 80 -3.54 6.29 -5.04
C LEU A 80 -4.59 7.24 -4.43
N PRO A 81 -5.49 6.76 -3.56
CA PRO A 81 -6.50 7.61 -2.91
C PRO A 81 -5.83 8.62 -1.96
N ARG A 82 -6.40 9.84 -1.89
CA ARG A 82 -5.96 10.90 -0.97
C ARG A 82 -6.93 11.10 0.19
N ASP A 83 -6.39 11.59 1.31
CA ASP A 83 -7.09 12.15 2.45
C ASP A 83 -8.29 11.31 2.92
N ASP A 84 -9.50 11.87 2.87
CA ASP A 84 -10.75 11.25 3.35
C ASP A 84 -11.00 9.86 2.76
N ARG A 85 -10.63 9.64 1.50
CA ARG A 85 -10.83 8.31 0.88
C ARG A 85 -9.90 7.27 1.49
N LEU A 86 -8.67 7.66 1.81
CA LEU A 86 -7.72 6.78 2.47
C LEU A 86 -8.12 6.52 3.93
N GLN A 87 -8.56 7.55 4.65
CA GLN A 87 -9.07 7.41 6.02
C GLN A 87 -10.30 6.49 6.07
N LYS A 88 -11.24 6.65 5.13
CA LYS A 88 -12.40 5.76 4.98
C LYS A 88 -11.96 4.33 4.72
N ALA A 89 -11.00 4.10 3.82
CA ALA A 89 -10.49 2.75 3.55
C ALA A 89 -9.87 2.11 4.81
N PHE A 90 -9.11 2.85 5.61
CA PHE A 90 -8.56 2.35 6.88
C PHE A 90 -9.64 2.05 7.92
N ARG A 91 -10.62 2.94 8.07
CA ARG A 91 -11.78 2.71 8.95
C ARG A 91 -12.52 1.45 8.53
N ASP A 92 -12.86 1.33 7.25
CA ASP A 92 -13.64 0.22 6.71
C ASP A 92 -12.88 -1.11 6.86
N TYR A 93 -11.55 -1.09 6.66
CA TYR A 93 -10.68 -2.23 6.96
C TYR A 93 -10.73 -2.61 8.45
N LYS A 94 -10.57 -1.63 9.35
CA LYS A 94 -10.61 -1.86 10.81
C LYS A 94 -11.95 -2.46 11.25
N ILE A 95 -13.06 -1.89 10.79
CA ILE A 95 -14.41 -2.36 11.10
C ILE A 95 -14.52 -3.84 10.73
N TYR A 96 -14.19 -4.20 9.49
CA TYR A 96 -14.38 -5.56 9.01
C TYR A 96 -13.40 -6.58 9.63
N HIS A 97 -12.11 -6.25 9.72
CA HIS A 97 -11.10 -7.24 10.15
C HIS A 97 -10.91 -7.35 11.66
N HIS A 98 -11.28 -6.32 12.42
CA HIS A 98 -10.96 -6.27 13.86
C HIS A 98 -12.18 -6.13 14.76
N GLN A 99 -13.31 -5.61 14.26
CA GLN A 99 -14.47 -5.28 15.12
C GLN A 99 -15.74 -6.05 14.74
N PHE A 100 -15.88 -6.49 13.48
CA PHE A 100 -17.07 -7.17 13.03
C PHE A 100 -17.14 -8.61 13.55
N THR A 101 -18.22 -8.94 14.25
CA THR A 101 -18.46 -10.27 14.84
C THR A 101 -19.52 -11.09 14.09
N GLY A 102 -20.08 -10.55 13.01
CA GLY A 102 -21.08 -11.20 12.16
C GLY A 102 -22.50 -10.66 12.35
N ASN A 103 -22.86 -10.19 13.55
CA ASN A 103 -24.21 -9.72 13.87
C ASN A 103 -24.27 -8.36 14.57
N ASN A 104 -23.14 -7.72 14.87
CA ASN A 104 -23.04 -6.46 15.62
C ASN A 104 -23.19 -5.17 14.76
N HIS A 105 -23.99 -5.20 13.69
CA HIS A 105 -24.10 -4.09 12.74
C HIS A 105 -24.61 -2.79 13.38
N LYS A 106 -25.55 -2.88 14.32
CA LYS A 106 -26.12 -1.71 15.00
C LYS A 106 -25.11 -1.06 15.95
N GLU A 107 -24.39 -1.88 16.71
CA GLU A 107 -23.33 -1.41 17.62
C GLU A 107 -22.23 -0.68 16.86
N LEU A 108 -21.74 -1.26 15.75
CA LEU A 108 -20.72 -0.62 14.92
C LEU A 108 -21.21 0.68 14.26
N ALA A 109 -22.50 0.74 13.90
CA ALA A 109 -23.10 1.94 13.37
C ALA A 109 -23.05 3.08 14.41
N GLU A 110 -23.41 2.78 15.66
CA GLU A 110 -23.36 3.74 16.77
C GLU A 110 -21.92 4.16 17.11
N GLU A 111 -20.98 3.21 17.23
CA GLU A 111 -19.57 3.48 17.57
C GLU A 111 -18.87 4.39 16.55
N HIS A 112 -19.13 4.18 15.25
CA HIS A 112 -18.43 4.89 14.17
C HIS A 112 -19.22 6.08 13.61
N GLY A 113 -20.39 6.40 14.17
CA GLY A 113 -21.25 7.47 13.64
C GLY A 113 -21.75 7.19 12.22
N LEU A 114 -22.03 5.92 11.92
CA LEU A 114 -22.52 5.44 10.63
C LEU A 114 -23.95 4.94 10.74
N THR A 115 -24.58 4.74 9.59
CA THR A 115 -25.86 4.01 9.51
C THR A 115 -25.59 2.51 9.43
N SER A 116 -26.52 1.68 9.90
CA SER A 116 -26.40 0.22 9.75
C SER A 116 -26.25 -0.20 8.28
N VAL A 117 -26.89 0.51 7.35
CA VAL A 117 -26.74 0.29 5.90
C VAL A 117 -25.30 0.52 5.44
N GLN A 118 -24.62 1.55 5.95
CA GLN A 118 -23.21 1.78 5.65
C GLN A 118 -22.32 0.66 6.20
N ILE A 119 -22.60 0.13 7.40
CA ILE A 119 -21.87 -1.02 7.94
C ILE A 119 -22.09 -2.26 7.06
N TYR A 120 -23.33 -2.55 6.64
CA TYR A 120 -23.61 -3.63 5.69
C TYR A 120 -22.81 -3.47 4.39
N ASN A 121 -22.76 -2.27 3.83
CA ASN A 121 -22.00 -2.00 2.61
C ASN A 121 -20.50 -2.20 2.80
N ILE A 122 -19.95 -1.79 3.96
CA ILE A 122 -18.54 -2.01 4.30
C ILE A 122 -18.24 -3.50 4.30
N VAL A 123 -19.02 -4.29 5.04
CA VAL A 123 -18.86 -5.75 5.14
C VAL A 123 -18.97 -6.41 3.75
N ALA A 124 -20.00 -6.06 2.98
CA ALA A 124 -20.19 -6.59 1.63
C ALA A 124 -19.03 -6.26 0.68
N ASN A 125 -18.50 -5.04 0.73
CA ASN A 125 -17.37 -4.63 -0.09
C ASN A 125 -16.09 -5.38 0.30
N GLN A 126 -15.84 -5.58 1.59
CA GLN A 126 -14.68 -6.33 2.06
C GLN A 126 -14.76 -7.81 1.70
N HIS A 127 -15.95 -8.42 1.76
CA HIS A 127 -16.15 -9.77 1.22
C HIS A 127 -15.80 -9.85 -0.26
N LYS A 128 -16.28 -8.92 -1.09
CA LYS A 128 -15.94 -8.88 -2.52
C LYS A 128 -14.42 -8.78 -2.75
N LEU A 129 -13.73 -7.91 -2.01
CA LEU A 129 -12.27 -7.76 -2.09
C LEU A 129 -11.54 -9.04 -1.68
N HIS A 130 -11.99 -9.71 -0.63
CA HIS A 130 -11.42 -10.96 -0.17
C HIS A 130 -11.63 -12.09 -1.19
N THR A 131 -12.86 -12.23 -1.70
CA THR A 131 -13.18 -13.22 -2.74
C THR A 131 -12.37 -12.99 -4.02
N ALA A 132 -12.28 -11.75 -4.50
CA ALA A 132 -11.52 -11.43 -5.71
C ALA A 132 -10.01 -11.75 -5.59
N ARG A 133 -9.45 -11.72 -4.37
CA ARG A 133 -8.06 -12.11 -4.11
C ARG A 133 -7.85 -13.62 -4.14
N ILE A 134 -8.82 -14.38 -3.62
CA ILE A 134 -8.71 -15.85 -3.52
C ILE A 134 -9.13 -16.53 -4.83
N GLN A 135 -10.16 -15.98 -5.50
CA GLN A 135 -10.76 -16.57 -6.68
C GLN A 135 -10.85 -15.51 -7.78
N PRO A 136 -9.93 -15.54 -8.76
CA PRO A 136 -10.06 -14.74 -9.97
C PRO A 136 -11.40 -15.05 -10.67
N SER A 137 -12.08 -14.03 -11.18
CA SER A 137 -13.35 -14.22 -11.90
C SER A 137 -13.16 -15.22 -13.03
N LEU A 138 -13.97 -16.27 -13.06
CA LEU A 138 -13.96 -17.28 -14.13
C LEU A 138 -14.54 -16.74 -15.44
N PHE A 139 -15.19 -15.57 -15.39
CA PHE A 139 -15.80 -14.92 -16.55
C PHE A 139 -15.39 -13.45 -16.56
N ASN A 140 -14.49 -13.12 -17.49
CA ASN A 140 -14.20 -11.76 -17.93
C ASN A 140 -14.48 -11.67 -19.44
#